data_AF-A0A0A6RUA3-F1
#
_entry.id   AF-A0A0A6RUA3-F1
#
_cell.length_a   1.000
_cell.length_b   1.000
_cell.length_c   1.000
_cell.angle_alpha   90.00
_cell.angle_beta   90.00
_cell.angle_gamma   90.00
#
_symmetry.space_group_name_H-M   'P 1'
#
loop_
_entity.id
_entity.type
_entity.pdbx_description
1 polymer ?
#
loop_
_entity_poly.entity_id
_entity_poly.type
_entity_poly.pdbx_seq_one_letter_code
_entity_poly.pdbx_strand_id
1 'polypeptide(L)'
;MKVENVKKLLLSMKKNLTQKAKIRAEKKAKRQKAQEDQKLNLLPYTLRALIRCQKDLPDLKVLKNALETLHQLSNNLKNIDVTEQRLSVAIAYKQDNFSDRAAAAIQQDNHILILDHEQNLILKVSVGIGKIEYQGIVFTLKQIRTACRHVQTLKAQMGRKLAEQCLATLLAEIPGHLEVKIKALQKQAEQHWDKLAFLNTVDFKFLEDYQRPRFNLNFYQMLDSDIQTQSQLNDWISGWIGRVEAAIAAPSLVDAFILTILKLIASSPKYGIQTYAMWLGNSKAKSLDDKKLDKKFRAALGDNTIAAIAAKIEACIEYKWLKITAVGTHHLPVLVVTAKGKKVLKLVKPTKQAAQLTVNIHSHLYWLDQIQQEEQTAYVNFLNSPQSIANIANWSQDEVVAIQRLLNERLKAWQVLANWKLSKHPIKYKPLQRLV
;
A
#
# COMPACT_ATOMS: atom_id res chain seq x y z
N MET A 1 -81.07 -19.49 -28.91
CA MET A 1 -80.40 -20.32 -27.89
C MET A 1 -81.43 -20.68 -26.81
N LYS A 2 -81.84 -21.95 -26.70
CA LYS A 2 -83.01 -22.35 -25.89
C LYS A 2 -82.73 -22.17 -24.39
N VAL A 3 -83.70 -21.62 -23.65
CA VAL A 3 -83.67 -21.37 -22.19
C VAL A 3 -83.18 -22.58 -21.38
N GLU A 4 -83.40 -23.79 -21.91
CA GLU A 4 -82.90 -25.08 -21.41
C GLU A 4 -81.37 -25.14 -21.26
N ASN A 5 -80.63 -24.60 -22.24
CA ASN A 5 -79.16 -24.66 -22.25
C ASN A 5 -78.55 -23.70 -21.22
N VAL A 6 -79.20 -22.55 -21.00
CA VAL A 6 -78.80 -21.59 -19.95
C VAL A 6 -79.05 -22.18 -18.57
N LYS A 7 -80.19 -22.86 -18.36
CA LYS A 7 -80.48 -23.58 -17.11
C LYS A 7 -79.48 -24.70 -16.83
N LYS A 8 -79.11 -25.50 -17.84
CA LYS A 8 -78.09 -26.56 -17.69
C LYS A 8 -76.70 -26.00 -17.38
N LEU A 9 -76.30 -24.89 -18.01
CA LEU A 9 -75.03 -24.22 -17.74
C LEU A 9 -74.97 -23.65 -16.31
N LEU A 10 -76.03 -22.97 -15.87
CA LEU A 10 -76.12 -22.44 -14.50
C LEU A 10 -76.11 -23.56 -13.46
N LEU A 11 -76.75 -24.70 -13.73
CA LEU A 11 -76.69 -25.87 -12.86
C LEU A 11 -75.27 -26.46 -12.78
N SER A 12 -74.55 -26.53 -13.90
CA SER A 12 -73.19 -27.07 -13.92
C SER A 12 -72.19 -26.14 -13.21
N MET A 13 -72.34 -24.82 -13.38
CA MET A 13 -71.53 -23.83 -12.66
C MET A 13 -71.79 -23.85 -11.15
N LYS A 14 -73.06 -23.99 -10.73
CA LYS A 14 -73.42 -24.11 -9.31
C LYS A 14 -72.82 -25.38 -8.71
N LYS A 15 -72.89 -26.53 -9.41
CA LYS A 15 -72.24 -27.78 -8.98
C LYS A 15 -70.72 -27.63 -8.86
N ASN A 16 -70.06 -27.01 -9.84
CA ASN A 16 -68.61 -26.77 -9.82
C ASN A 16 -68.18 -25.83 -8.67
N LEU A 17 -68.95 -24.78 -8.39
CA LEU A 17 -68.68 -23.87 -7.26
C LEU A 17 -68.83 -24.59 -5.92
N THR A 18 -69.87 -25.42 -5.78
CA THR A 18 -70.11 -26.22 -4.57
C THR A 18 -69.00 -27.25 -4.37
N GLN A 19 -68.53 -27.88 -5.44
CA GLN A 19 -67.44 -28.85 -5.41
C GLN A 19 -66.09 -28.19 -5.07
N LYS A 20 -65.79 -27.01 -5.62
CA LYS A 20 -64.61 -26.20 -5.23
C LYS A 20 -64.68 -25.75 -3.77
N ALA A 21 -65.87 -25.36 -3.29
CA ALA A 21 -66.06 -24.99 -1.89
C ALA A 21 -65.84 -26.21 -0.96
N LYS A 22 -66.34 -27.39 -1.33
CA LYS A 22 -66.14 -28.64 -0.60
C LYS A 22 -64.66 -29.05 -0.53
N ILE A 23 -63.93 -28.98 -1.64
CA ILE A 23 -62.47 -29.23 -1.68
C ILE A 23 -61.70 -28.23 -0.81
N ARG A 24 -62.10 -26.95 -0.81
CA ARG A 24 -61.48 -25.92 0.06
C ARG A 24 -61.77 -26.20 1.53
N ALA A 25 -63.00 -26.59 1.88
CA ALA A 25 -63.39 -26.94 3.24
C ALA A 25 -62.64 -28.20 3.74
N GLU A 26 -62.53 -29.24 2.92
CA GLU A 26 -61.76 -30.46 3.25
C GLU A 26 -60.26 -30.17 3.42
N LYS A 27 -59.67 -29.32 2.56
CA LYS A 27 -58.28 -28.86 2.76
C LYS A 27 -58.12 -28.06 4.06
N LYS A 28 -59.10 -27.24 4.42
CA LYS A 28 -59.09 -26.46 5.67
C LYS A 28 -59.23 -27.35 6.90
N ALA A 29 -60.16 -28.32 6.87
CA ALA A 29 -60.36 -29.30 7.93
C ALA A 29 -59.15 -30.21 8.11
N LYS A 30 -58.51 -30.69 7.03
CA LYS A 30 -57.24 -31.45 7.12
C LYS A 30 -56.11 -30.64 7.73
N ARG A 31 -56.02 -29.33 7.44
CA ARG A 31 -55.05 -28.41 8.08
C ARG A 31 -55.34 -28.19 9.57
N GLN A 32 -56.61 -28.02 9.93
CA GLN A 32 -57.02 -27.85 11.33
C GLN A 32 -56.75 -29.12 12.14
N LYS A 33 -57.10 -30.30 11.60
CA LYS A 33 -56.81 -31.58 12.24
C LYS A 33 -55.31 -31.83 12.36
N ALA A 34 -54.51 -31.50 11.33
CA ALA A 34 -53.05 -31.56 11.43
C ALA A 34 -52.46 -30.58 12.46
N GLN A 35 -53.10 -29.42 12.68
CA GLN A 35 -52.72 -28.47 13.74
C GLN A 35 -53.13 -28.98 15.14
N GLU A 36 -54.28 -29.64 15.26
CA GLU A 36 -54.74 -30.30 16.50
C GLU A 36 -53.88 -31.52 16.85
N ASP A 37 -53.54 -32.36 15.86
CA ASP A 37 -52.63 -33.49 16.00
C ASP A 37 -51.20 -33.02 16.31
N GLN A 38 -50.76 -31.87 15.76
CA GLN A 38 -49.50 -31.22 16.16
C GLN A 38 -49.53 -30.71 17.59
N LYS A 39 -50.66 -30.15 18.07
CA LYS A 39 -50.83 -29.77 19.47
C LYS A 39 -50.74 -30.98 20.40
N LEU A 40 -51.28 -32.13 20.00
CA LEU A 40 -51.22 -33.38 20.75
C LEU A 40 -49.83 -34.05 20.74
N ASN A 41 -48.92 -33.65 19.84
CA ASN A 41 -47.54 -34.15 19.75
C ASN A 41 -46.53 -32.99 19.59
N LEU A 42 -46.60 -31.99 20.47
CA LEU A 42 -45.73 -30.81 20.39
C LEU A 42 -44.26 -31.14 20.69
N LEU A 43 -44.01 -32.14 21.55
CA LEU A 43 -42.68 -32.49 22.06
C LEU A 43 -41.67 -32.82 20.94
N PRO A 44 -41.95 -33.74 19.99
CA PRO A 44 -41.05 -34.00 18.86
C PRO A 44 -40.76 -32.78 17.96
N TYR A 45 -41.67 -31.81 17.92
CA TYR A 45 -41.51 -30.58 17.14
C TYR A 45 -40.65 -29.56 17.88
N THR A 46 -40.91 -29.35 19.17
CA THR A 46 -40.11 -28.51 20.07
C THR A 46 -38.67 -28.99 20.14
N LEU A 47 -38.44 -30.29 20.37
CA LEU A 47 -37.10 -30.87 20.39
C LEU A 47 -36.35 -30.63 19.08
N ARG A 48 -37.02 -30.80 17.92
CA ARG A 48 -36.41 -30.51 16.61
C ARG A 48 -36.03 -29.03 16.46
N ALA A 49 -36.87 -28.11 16.90
CA ALA A 49 -36.58 -26.68 16.85
C ALA A 49 -35.38 -26.32 17.76
N LEU A 50 -35.35 -26.85 18.98
CA LEU A 50 -34.25 -26.67 19.94
C LEU A 50 -32.93 -27.22 19.39
N ILE A 51 -32.95 -28.47 18.91
CA ILE A 51 -31.76 -29.12 18.32
C ILE A 51 -31.24 -28.32 17.13
N ARG A 52 -32.14 -27.81 16.26
CA ARG A 52 -31.73 -26.98 15.13
C ARG A 52 -31.06 -25.69 15.59
N CYS A 53 -31.67 -24.97 16.53
CA CYS A 53 -31.10 -23.75 17.09
C CYS A 53 -29.75 -24.00 17.77
N GLN A 54 -29.64 -25.08 18.55
CA GLN A 54 -28.37 -25.49 19.16
C GLN A 54 -27.33 -25.83 18.09
N LYS A 55 -27.67 -26.61 17.06
CA LYS A 55 -26.72 -26.99 16.00
C LYS A 55 -26.23 -25.77 15.21
N ASP A 56 -27.08 -24.78 14.99
CA ASP A 56 -26.74 -23.59 14.22
C ASP A 56 -25.92 -22.54 15.02
N LEU A 57 -25.94 -22.61 16.35
CA LEU A 57 -25.08 -21.80 17.22
C LEU A 57 -23.63 -22.30 17.20
N PRO A 58 -22.63 -21.40 17.30
CA PRO A 58 -21.24 -21.79 17.52
C PRO A 58 -21.09 -22.72 18.73
N ASP A 59 -20.05 -23.55 18.71
CA ASP A 59 -19.76 -24.47 19.80
C ASP A 59 -19.50 -23.72 21.11
N LEU A 60 -19.84 -24.36 22.23
CA LEU A 60 -19.69 -23.78 23.57
C LEU A 60 -18.25 -23.29 23.81
N LYS A 61 -17.25 -24.07 23.37
CA LYS A 61 -15.83 -23.70 23.47
C LYS A 61 -15.52 -22.41 22.70
N VAL A 62 -16.09 -22.23 21.52
CA VAL A 62 -15.89 -21.02 20.69
C VAL A 62 -16.54 -19.81 21.36
N LEU A 63 -17.74 -19.97 21.91
CA LEU A 63 -18.46 -18.91 22.61
C LEU A 63 -17.72 -18.46 23.88
N LYS A 64 -17.29 -19.42 24.72
CA LYS A 64 -16.51 -19.13 25.94
C LYS A 64 -15.19 -18.44 25.63
N ASN A 65 -14.42 -18.96 24.67
CA ASN A 65 -13.17 -18.32 24.25
C ASN A 65 -13.39 -16.89 23.74
N ALA A 66 -14.49 -16.62 23.03
CA ALA A 66 -14.82 -15.28 22.56
C ALA A 66 -15.19 -14.35 23.73
N LEU A 67 -15.94 -14.82 24.72
CA LEU A 67 -16.28 -14.03 25.91
C LEU A 67 -15.02 -13.71 26.74
N GLU A 68 -14.18 -14.71 27.01
CA GLU A 68 -12.91 -14.52 27.73
C GLU A 68 -11.98 -13.54 27.00
N THR A 69 -11.86 -13.68 25.68
CA THR A 69 -11.08 -12.74 24.86
C THR A 69 -11.67 -11.33 24.96
N LEU A 70 -13.00 -11.17 24.93
CA LEU A 70 -13.65 -9.87 25.05
C LEU A 70 -13.36 -9.23 26.42
N HIS A 71 -13.39 -10.00 27.51
CA HIS A 71 -13.03 -9.53 28.86
C HIS A 71 -11.57 -9.11 28.96
N GLN A 72 -10.64 -9.83 28.33
CA GLN A 72 -9.23 -9.42 28.27
C GLN A 72 -9.04 -8.10 27.50
N LEU A 73 -9.94 -7.79 26.56
CA LEU A 73 -9.88 -6.60 25.73
C LEU A 73 -10.67 -5.41 26.31
N SER A 74 -11.47 -5.62 27.36
CA SER A 74 -12.55 -4.68 27.71
C SER A 74 -12.11 -3.38 28.37
N ASN A 75 -10.91 -3.34 28.94
CA ASN A 75 -10.36 -2.15 29.58
C ASN A 75 -10.21 -0.93 28.63
N ASN A 76 -10.34 -1.11 27.30
CA ASN A 76 -9.98 -0.09 26.30
C ASN A 76 -11.05 0.24 25.23
N LEU A 77 -12.28 -0.28 25.31
CA LEU A 77 -13.26 -0.14 24.20
C LEU A 77 -14.65 0.30 24.67
N LYS A 78 -15.21 1.31 23.99
CA LYS A 78 -16.61 1.74 24.13
C LYS A 78 -17.53 0.77 23.37
N ASN A 79 -18.70 0.40 23.94
CA ASN A 79 -19.74 -0.49 23.37
C ASN A 79 -19.50 -2.01 23.45
N ILE A 80 -18.79 -2.50 24.45
CA ILE A 80 -18.60 -3.95 24.68
C ILE A 80 -19.86 -4.64 25.20
N ASP A 81 -20.67 -3.92 25.99
CA ASP A 81 -21.78 -4.46 26.78
C ASP A 81 -22.79 -5.28 25.95
N VAL A 82 -23.12 -4.81 24.74
CA VAL A 82 -24.08 -5.51 23.85
C VAL A 82 -23.50 -6.80 23.28
N THR A 83 -22.19 -6.84 23.00
CA THR A 83 -21.52 -8.03 22.47
C THR A 83 -21.33 -9.05 23.59
N GLU A 84 -20.98 -8.58 24.77
CA GLU A 84 -20.87 -9.39 25.98
C GLU A 84 -22.19 -10.05 26.34
N GLN A 85 -23.28 -9.27 26.47
CA GLN A 85 -24.62 -9.78 26.76
C GLN A 85 -25.04 -10.87 25.77
N ARG A 86 -24.80 -10.66 24.47
CA ARG A 86 -25.12 -11.65 23.43
C ARG A 86 -24.34 -12.95 23.58
N LEU A 87 -23.04 -12.87 23.86
CA LEU A 87 -22.21 -14.06 24.06
C LEU A 87 -22.62 -14.80 25.34
N SER A 88 -22.84 -14.08 26.45
CA SER A 88 -23.28 -14.65 27.73
C SER A 88 -24.62 -15.38 27.59
N VAL A 89 -25.58 -14.78 26.91
CA VAL A 89 -26.90 -15.40 26.65
C VAL A 89 -26.80 -16.62 25.74
N ALA A 90 -25.96 -16.58 24.70
CA ALA A 90 -25.75 -17.73 23.83
C ALA A 90 -25.06 -18.90 24.56
N ILE A 91 -24.16 -18.60 25.51
CA ILE A 91 -23.52 -19.59 26.37
C ILE A 91 -24.56 -20.22 27.31
N ALA A 92 -25.35 -19.40 28.00
CA ALA A 92 -26.41 -19.88 28.90
C ALA A 92 -27.41 -20.78 28.15
N TYR A 93 -27.88 -20.34 26.98
CA TYR A 93 -28.74 -21.16 26.12
C TYR A 93 -28.11 -22.50 25.68
N LYS A 94 -26.78 -22.56 25.49
CA LYS A 94 -26.10 -23.81 25.13
C LYS A 94 -25.89 -24.75 26.33
N GLN A 95 -25.86 -24.22 27.54
CA GLN A 95 -25.65 -24.99 28.77
C GLN A 95 -26.96 -25.49 29.38
N ASP A 96 -28.07 -24.79 29.12
CA ASP A 96 -29.39 -25.17 29.64
C ASP A 96 -29.92 -26.47 29.04
N ASN A 97 -30.48 -27.31 29.92
CA ASN A 97 -31.14 -28.55 29.53
C ASN A 97 -32.59 -28.28 29.09
N PHE A 98 -32.75 -27.78 27.86
CA PHE A 98 -34.07 -27.52 27.29
C PHE A 98 -34.85 -28.79 26.90
N SER A 99 -34.18 -29.95 26.80
CA SER A 99 -34.85 -31.23 26.52
C SER A 99 -35.88 -31.56 27.59
N ASP A 100 -35.51 -31.39 28.86
CA ASP A 100 -36.40 -31.69 30.00
C ASP A 100 -37.55 -30.68 30.09
N ARG A 101 -37.30 -29.44 29.68
CA ARG A 101 -38.29 -28.35 29.70
C ARG A 101 -39.22 -28.36 28.47
N ALA A 102 -38.87 -29.12 27.42
CA ALA A 102 -39.65 -29.17 26.18
C ALA A 102 -41.03 -29.81 26.34
N ALA A 103 -41.22 -30.64 27.38
CA ALA A 103 -42.50 -31.29 27.67
C ALA A 103 -43.60 -30.29 28.09
N ALA A 104 -43.21 -29.16 28.70
CA ALA A 104 -44.12 -28.10 29.12
C ALA A 104 -44.30 -26.98 28.07
N ALA A 105 -43.79 -27.19 26.84
CA ALA A 105 -43.81 -26.16 25.81
C ALA A 105 -45.22 -25.87 25.30
N ILE A 106 -45.50 -24.59 25.03
CA ILE A 106 -46.77 -24.11 24.49
C ILE A 106 -46.51 -23.50 23.11
N GLN A 107 -47.33 -23.82 22.13
CA GLN A 107 -47.31 -23.14 20.84
C GLN A 107 -48.31 -21.98 20.84
N GLN A 108 -47.82 -20.78 20.58
CA GLN A 108 -48.62 -19.60 20.31
C GLN A 108 -48.20 -19.00 18.97
N ASP A 109 -49.12 -18.96 18.01
CA ASP A 109 -48.87 -18.55 16.63
C ASP A 109 -47.67 -19.32 16.00
N ASN A 110 -46.69 -18.57 15.46
CA ASN A 110 -45.43 -19.07 14.90
C ASN A 110 -44.31 -19.13 15.97
N HIS A 111 -44.65 -19.29 17.25
CA HIS A 111 -43.67 -19.35 18.34
C HIS A 111 -43.85 -20.60 19.18
N ILE A 112 -42.72 -21.12 19.66
CA ILE A 112 -42.68 -22.12 20.72
C ILE A 112 -42.22 -21.40 21.98
N LEU A 113 -43.02 -21.48 23.04
CA LEU A 113 -42.77 -20.87 24.34
C LEU A 113 -42.46 -21.96 25.36
N ILE A 114 -41.43 -21.75 26.17
CA ILE A 114 -41.12 -22.56 27.35
C ILE A 114 -41.22 -21.62 28.55
N LEU A 115 -42.11 -21.97 29.49
CA LEU A 115 -42.36 -21.24 30.71
C LEU A 115 -41.78 -22.00 31.91
N ASP A 116 -41.45 -21.29 32.99
CA ASP A 116 -41.10 -21.91 34.27
C ASP A 116 -42.36 -22.35 35.05
N HIS A 117 -42.16 -22.85 36.27
CA HIS A 117 -43.23 -23.28 37.16
C HIS A 117 -44.16 -22.13 37.61
N GLU A 118 -43.68 -20.88 37.55
CA GLU A 118 -44.41 -19.67 37.91
C GLU A 118 -45.05 -18.98 36.67
N GLN A 119 -45.01 -19.64 35.51
CA GLN A 119 -45.46 -19.13 34.20
C GLN A 119 -44.63 -17.96 33.63
N ASN A 120 -43.43 -17.71 34.13
CA ASN A 120 -42.52 -16.74 33.52
C ASN A 120 -41.89 -17.29 32.23
N LEU A 121 -41.69 -16.43 31.24
CA LEU A 121 -41.08 -16.82 29.97
C LEU A 121 -39.57 -17.10 30.13
N ILE A 122 -39.17 -18.36 29.95
CA ILE A 122 -37.76 -18.74 29.91
C ILE A 122 -37.21 -18.61 28.48
N LEU A 123 -37.93 -19.20 27.51
CA LEU A 123 -37.48 -19.30 26.13
C LEU A 123 -38.64 -19.10 25.16
N LYS A 124 -38.43 -18.22 24.17
CA LYS A 124 -39.30 -18.09 23.01
C LYS A 124 -38.50 -18.31 21.74
N VAL A 125 -38.88 -19.33 20.99
CA VAL A 125 -38.30 -19.69 19.70
C VAL A 125 -39.25 -19.29 18.59
N SER A 126 -38.83 -18.36 17.73
CA SER A 126 -39.60 -17.95 16.55
C SER A 126 -39.41 -18.94 15.40
N VAL A 127 -40.47 -19.69 15.06
CA VAL A 127 -40.48 -20.68 14.00
C VAL A 127 -40.27 -19.97 12.66
N GLY A 128 -39.15 -20.26 11.98
CA GLY A 128 -38.85 -19.78 10.62
C GLY A 128 -37.96 -18.53 10.51
N ILE A 129 -37.81 -17.73 11.57
CA ILE A 129 -37.03 -16.48 11.54
C ILE A 129 -35.67 -16.62 12.25
N GLY A 130 -35.45 -17.69 13.02
CA GLY A 130 -34.18 -17.93 13.72
C GLY A 130 -33.89 -16.88 14.80
N LYS A 131 -34.95 -16.27 15.34
CA LYS A 131 -34.93 -15.37 16.50
C LYS A 131 -35.23 -16.18 17.77
N ILE A 132 -34.39 -15.97 18.77
CA ILE A 132 -34.49 -16.60 20.08
C ILE A 132 -34.57 -15.47 21.10
N GLU A 133 -35.53 -15.57 22.00
CA GLU A 133 -35.60 -14.74 23.20
C GLU A 133 -35.37 -15.66 24.39
N TYR A 134 -34.31 -15.43 25.14
CA TYR A 134 -33.94 -16.21 26.31
C TYR A 134 -33.77 -15.26 27.48
N GLN A 135 -34.54 -15.48 28.56
CA GLN A 135 -34.53 -14.64 29.76
C GLN A 135 -34.62 -13.14 29.46
N GLY A 136 -35.54 -12.76 28.56
CA GLY A 136 -35.78 -11.36 28.16
C GLY A 136 -34.76 -10.77 27.17
N ILE A 137 -33.72 -11.51 26.78
CA ILE A 137 -32.74 -11.05 25.80
C ILE A 137 -32.99 -11.68 24.43
N VAL A 138 -33.28 -10.83 23.45
CA VAL A 138 -33.52 -11.23 22.06
C VAL A 138 -32.21 -11.26 21.28
N PHE A 139 -31.92 -12.41 20.68
CA PHE A 139 -30.79 -12.57 19.77
C PHE A 139 -31.15 -13.41 18.54
N THR A 140 -30.34 -13.26 17.50
CA THR A 140 -30.39 -14.08 16.30
C THR A 140 -29.08 -14.84 16.14
N LEU A 141 -29.15 -15.99 15.50
CA LEU A 141 -27.97 -16.80 15.15
C LEU A 141 -26.91 -15.98 14.40
N LYS A 142 -27.36 -15.10 13.48
CA LYS A 142 -26.49 -14.19 12.73
C LYS A 142 -25.76 -13.21 13.66
N GLN A 143 -26.46 -12.64 14.64
CA GLN A 143 -25.85 -11.70 15.59
C GLN A 143 -24.77 -12.38 16.46
N ILE A 144 -24.98 -13.62 16.90
CA ILE A 144 -23.97 -14.37 17.68
C ILE A 144 -22.73 -14.67 16.83
N ARG A 145 -22.91 -15.15 15.59
CA ARG A 145 -21.78 -15.39 14.68
C ARG A 145 -20.99 -14.11 14.38
N THR A 146 -21.68 -12.98 14.19
CA THR A 146 -21.04 -11.68 13.99
C THR A 146 -20.28 -11.24 15.24
N ALA A 147 -20.82 -11.44 16.44
CA ALA A 147 -20.14 -11.15 17.70
C ALA A 147 -18.82 -11.93 17.82
N CYS A 148 -18.82 -13.24 17.58
CA CYS A 148 -17.60 -14.05 17.63
C CYS A 148 -16.53 -13.57 16.63
N ARG A 149 -16.92 -13.27 15.38
CA ARG A 149 -15.99 -12.74 14.36
C ARG A 149 -15.45 -11.36 14.73
N HIS A 150 -16.30 -10.52 15.32
CA HIS A 150 -15.91 -9.19 15.76
C HIS A 150 -14.83 -9.27 16.84
N VAL A 151 -15.00 -10.14 17.85
CA VAL A 151 -13.99 -10.38 18.89
C VAL A 151 -12.66 -10.84 18.30
N GLN A 152 -12.67 -11.79 17.36
CA GLN A 152 -11.45 -12.24 16.69
C GLN A 152 -10.73 -11.10 15.95
N THR A 153 -11.51 -10.23 15.29
CA THR A 153 -10.98 -9.07 14.58
C THR A 153 -10.36 -8.07 15.56
N LEU A 154 -11.02 -7.79 16.68
CA LEU A 154 -10.51 -6.92 17.74
C LEU A 154 -9.20 -7.47 18.35
N LYS A 155 -9.15 -8.78 18.64
CA LYS A 155 -7.93 -9.44 19.13
C LYS A 155 -6.77 -9.25 18.17
N ALA A 156 -6.99 -9.47 16.87
CA ALA A 156 -5.96 -9.28 15.86
C ALA A 156 -5.51 -7.81 15.74
N GLN A 157 -6.43 -6.85 15.83
CA GLN A 157 -6.11 -5.42 15.80
C GLN A 157 -5.29 -4.99 17.03
N MET A 158 -5.66 -5.46 18.22
CA MET A 158 -4.91 -5.22 19.47
C MET A 158 -3.51 -5.84 19.43
N GLY A 159 -3.41 -7.09 18.98
CA GLY A 159 -2.11 -7.75 18.81
C GLY A 159 -1.18 -6.98 17.89
N ARG A 160 -1.71 -6.47 16.76
CA ARG A 160 -0.94 -5.60 15.85
C ARG A 160 -0.49 -4.31 16.53
N LYS A 161 -1.37 -3.63 17.26
CA LYS A 161 -1.00 -2.39 17.98
C LYS A 161 0.09 -2.62 19.01
N LEU A 162 0.00 -3.71 19.78
CA LEU A 162 1.02 -4.06 20.78
C LEU A 162 2.36 -4.36 20.13
N ALA A 163 2.38 -5.10 19.03
CA ALA A 163 3.59 -5.40 18.29
C ALA A 163 4.18 -4.15 17.63
N GLU A 164 3.36 -3.26 17.08
CA GLU A 164 3.78 -1.95 16.57
C GLU A 164 4.42 -1.09 17.67
N GLN A 165 3.85 -1.08 18.89
CA GLN A 165 4.41 -0.38 20.04
C GLN A 165 5.72 -1.02 20.51
N CYS A 166 5.77 -2.35 20.61
CA CYS A 166 6.97 -3.07 20.97
C CYS A 166 8.12 -2.75 19.99
N LEU A 167 7.88 -2.85 18.68
CA LEU A 167 8.88 -2.50 17.68
C LEU A 167 9.32 -1.03 17.78
N ALA A 168 8.39 -0.11 18.07
CA ALA A 168 8.74 1.30 18.29
C ALA A 168 9.69 1.49 19.47
N THR A 169 9.46 0.79 20.58
CA THR A 169 10.36 0.79 21.74
C THR A 169 11.72 0.20 21.39
N LEU A 170 11.75 -0.96 20.73
CA LEU A 170 13.02 -1.60 20.34
C LEU A 170 13.84 -0.72 19.38
N LEU A 171 13.19 -0.03 18.43
CA LEU A 171 13.86 0.90 17.52
C LEU A 171 14.43 2.15 18.24
N ALA A 172 13.79 2.59 19.33
CA ALA A 172 14.30 3.70 20.14
C ALA A 172 15.54 3.30 20.95
N GLU A 173 15.72 2.02 21.22
CA GLU A 173 16.81 1.45 22.01
C GLU A 173 17.94 0.85 21.15
N ILE A 174 18.03 1.22 19.87
CA ILE A 174 19.12 0.76 19.01
C ILE A 174 20.48 1.22 19.59
N PRO A 175 21.44 0.30 19.79
CA PRO A 175 22.76 0.64 20.27
C PRO A 175 23.45 1.70 19.39
N GLY A 176 24.07 2.71 20.01
CA GLY A 176 24.65 3.85 19.28
C GLY A 176 25.66 3.47 18.19
N HIS A 177 26.40 2.36 18.35
CA HIS A 177 27.32 1.88 17.32
C HIS A 177 26.60 1.39 16.05
N LEU A 178 25.41 0.78 16.17
CA LEU A 178 24.57 0.42 15.01
C LEU A 178 23.94 1.66 14.41
N GLU A 179 23.49 2.61 15.22
CA GLU A 179 22.91 3.86 14.75
C GLU A 179 23.88 4.67 13.88
N VAL A 180 25.16 4.75 14.31
CA VAL A 180 26.22 5.40 13.53
C VAL A 180 26.41 4.71 12.18
N LYS A 181 26.43 3.37 12.15
CA LYS A 181 26.54 2.61 10.89
C LYS A 181 25.32 2.82 9.98
N ILE A 182 24.11 2.80 10.53
CA ILE A 182 22.88 3.07 9.77
C ILE A 182 22.97 4.46 9.12
N LYS A 183 23.34 5.50 9.88
CA LYS A 183 23.50 6.88 9.37
C LYS A 183 24.60 6.97 8.31
N ALA A 184 25.73 6.30 8.51
CA ALA A 184 26.81 6.26 7.53
C ALA A 184 26.35 5.62 6.20
N LEU A 185 25.63 4.49 6.27
CA LEU A 185 25.06 3.83 5.10
C LEU A 185 23.98 4.67 4.41
N GLN A 186 23.14 5.39 5.16
CA GLN A 186 22.17 6.33 4.60
C GLN A 186 22.86 7.45 3.81
N LYS A 187 23.98 7.96 4.31
CA LYS A 187 24.79 8.96 3.59
C LYS A 187 25.46 8.38 2.35
N GLN A 188 26.04 7.17 2.45
CA GLN A 188 26.63 6.48 1.29
C GLN A 188 25.57 6.13 0.24
N ALA A 189 24.33 5.88 0.66
CA ALA A 189 23.25 5.55 -0.25
C ALA A 189 22.96 6.66 -1.26
N GLU A 190 23.19 7.92 -0.89
CA GLU A 190 23.07 9.06 -1.79
C GLU A 190 23.96 8.94 -3.03
N GLN A 191 25.10 8.27 -2.91
CA GLN A 191 26.11 8.11 -3.95
C GLN A 191 26.03 6.76 -4.68
N HIS A 192 25.26 5.80 -4.13
CA HIS A 192 25.19 4.42 -4.63
C HIS A 192 23.74 3.97 -4.88
N TRP A 193 22.82 4.89 -5.17
CA TRP A 193 21.42 4.58 -5.45
C TRP A 193 21.23 3.59 -6.59
N ASP A 194 22.10 3.66 -7.59
CA ASP A 194 22.16 2.73 -8.71
C ASP A 194 22.37 1.28 -8.26
N LYS A 195 23.10 1.06 -7.17
CA LYS A 195 23.35 -0.26 -6.56
C LYS A 195 22.31 -0.63 -5.50
N LEU A 196 21.79 0.36 -4.78
CA LEU A 196 20.86 0.12 -3.67
C LEU A 196 19.41 -0.03 -4.11
N ALA A 197 19.08 0.37 -5.35
CA ALA A 197 17.75 0.16 -5.95
C ALA A 197 17.33 -1.32 -6.02
N PHE A 198 18.25 -2.26 -5.81
CA PHE A 198 18.05 -3.71 -5.86
C PHE A 198 17.79 -4.37 -4.51
N LEU A 199 17.92 -3.63 -3.41
CA LEU A 199 17.56 -4.15 -2.10
C LEU A 199 16.09 -4.57 -2.08
N ASN A 200 15.78 -5.55 -1.22
CA ASN A 200 14.39 -5.93 -1.01
C ASN A 200 13.60 -4.72 -0.43
N THR A 201 12.27 -4.78 -0.50
CA THR A 201 11.43 -3.62 -0.14
C THR A 201 11.59 -3.23 1.33
N VAL A 202 11.81 -4.21 2.22
CA VAL A 202 11.99 -3.98 3.65
C VAL A 202 13.31 -3.25 3.92
N ASP A 203 14.41 -3.75 3.35
CA ASP A 203 15.76 -3.21 3.48
C ASP A 203 15.83 -1.79 2.91
N PHE A 204 15.24 -1.56 1.74
CA PHE A 204 15.16 -0.25 1.12
C PHE A 204 14.32 0.73 1.95
N LYS A 205 13.20 0.27 2.50
CA LYS A 205 12.32 1.10 3.34
C LYS A 205 13.01 1.48 4.64
N PHE A 206 13.73 0.55 5.27
CA PHE A 206 14.54 0.83 6.46
C PHE A 206 15.63 1.87 6.14
N LEU A 207 16.33 1.69 5.01
CA LEU A 207 17.33 2.66 4.56
C LEU A 207 16.74 4.07 4.34
N GLU A 208 15.58 4.19 3.66
CA GLU A 208 15.00 5.49 3.31
C GLU A 208 14.29 6.18 4.49
N ASP A 209 13.57 5.41 5.30
CA ASP A 209 12.54 5.96 6.18
C ASP A 209 12.82 5.80 7.67
N TYR A 210 13.93 5.17 8.09
CA TYR A 210 14.24 4.91 9.51
C TYR A 210 14.07 6.13 10.42
N GLN A 211 14.34 7.34 9.94
CA GLN A 211 14.23 8.59 10.70
C GLN A 211 12.91 9.36 10.49
N ARG A 212 11.97 8.84 9.69
CA ARG A 212 10.70 9.53 9.41
C ARG A 212 9.69 9.35 10.54
N PRO A 213 8.87 10.38 10.82
CA PRO A 213 7.71 10.23 11.69
C PRO A 213 6.84 9.06 11.22
N ARG A 214 6.47 8.15 12.13
CA ARG A 214 5.65 6.96 11.86
C ARG A 214 6.31 5.87 11.00
N PHE A 215 7.65 5.81 10.98
CA PHE A 215 8.39 4.72 10.34
C PHE A 215 7.93 3.34 10.82
N ASN A 216 7.82 3.16 12.13
CA ASN A 216 7.37 1.95 12.82
C ASN A 216 6.07 1.35 12.25
N LEU A 217 5.08 2.19 11.93
CA LEU A 217 3.77 1.77 11.38
C LEU A 217 3.88 1.11 10.00
N ASN A 218 4.70 1.69 9.11
CA ASN A 218 4.89 1.16 7.77
C ASN A 218 5.91 0.01 7.75
N PHE A 219 6.86 0.03 8.68
CA PHE A 219 7.94 -0.94 8.76
C PHE A 219 7.47 -2.27 9.37
N TYR A 220 6.69 -2.23 10.45
CA TYR A 220 6.12 -3.41 11.08
C TYR A 220 5.28 -4.24 10.10
N GLN A 221 4.46 -3.59 9.26
CA GLN A 221 3.62 -4.27 8.28
C GLN A 221 4.40 -4.97 7.16
N MET A 222 5.66 -4.59 6.95
CA MET A 222 6.53 -5.13 5.89
C MET A 222 7.50 -6.18 6.40
N LEU A 223 7.76 -6.22 7.71
CA LEU A 223 8.57 -7.26 8.35
C LEU A 223 7.83 -8.60 8.29
N ASP A 224 8.42 -9.57 7.60
CA ASP A 224 7.93 -10.96 7.55
C ASP A 224 8.42 -11.78 8.76
N SER A 225 9.01 -11.11 9.75
CA SER A 225 9.62 -11.72 10.94
C SER A 225 9.09 -11.07 12.22
N ASP A 226 8.67 -11.90 13.18
CA ASP A 226 8.28 -11.47 14.52
C ASP A 226 9.51 -11.09 15.34
N ILE A 227 9.91 -9.80 15.27
CA ILE A 227 10.94 -9.23 16.14
C ILE A 227 10.28 -8.86 17.47
N GLN A 228 10.63 -9.58 18.53
CA GLN A 228 10.05 -9.41 19.87
C GLN A 228 11.07 -8.94 20.91
N THR A 229 12.37 -9.04 20.63
CA THR A 229 13.44 -8.68 21.57
C THR A 229 14.49 -7.77 20.95
N GLN A 230 15.24 -7.06 21.79
CA GLN A 230 16.32 -6.19 21.34
C GLN A 230 17.44 -6.98 20.63
N SER A 231 17.74 -8.20 21.10
CA SER A 231 18.72 -9.07 20.44
C SER A 231 18.29 -9.39 19.01
N GLN A 232 17.04 -9.82 18.81
CA GLN A 232 16.51 -10.13 17.49
C GLN A 232 16.54 -8.90 16.56
N LEU A 233 16.19 -7.72 17.09
CA LEU A 233 16.28 -6.49 16.32
C LEU A 233 17.73 -6.18 15.92
N ASN A 234 18.67 -6.29 16.86
CA ASN A 234 20.09 -6.02 16.60
C ASN A 234 20.70 -7.00 15.60
N ASP A 235 20.33 -8.28 15.67
CA ASP A 235 20.74 -9.30 14.72
C ASP A 235 20.18 -9.01 13.33
N TRP A 236 18.90 -8.63 13.26
CA TRP A 236 18.26 -8.21 12.02
C TRP A 236 18.95 -6.98 11.41
N ILE A 237 19.23 -5.95 12.22
CA ILE A 237 19.94 -4.73 11.80
C ILE A 237 21.35 -5.07 11.32
N SER A 238 22.07 -5.93 12.04
CA SER A 238 23.43 -6.33 11.66
C SER A 238 23.43 -7.08 10.34
N GLY A 239 22.48 -7.99 10.13
CA GLY A 239 22.27 -8.64 8.83
C GLY A 239 21.88 -7.65 7.74
N TRP A 240 21.02 -6.67 8.05
CA TRP A 240 20.65 -5.59 7.13
C TRP A 240 21.87 -4.75 6.72
N ILE A 241 22.72 -4.32 7.67
CA ILE A 241 23.98 -3.61 7.41
C ILE A 241 24.82 -4.40 6.42
N GLY A 242 25.06 -5.70 6.69
CA GLY A 242 25.86 -6.55 5.79
C GLY A 242 25.28 -6.65 4.38
N ARG A 243 23.94 -6.71 4.23
CA ARG A 243 23.29 -6.72 2.91
C ARG A 243 23.45 -5.39 2.16
N VAL A 244 23.34 -4.26 2.87
CA VAL A 244 23.53 -2.93 2.27
C VAL A 244 24.98 -2.71 1.88
N GLU A 245 25.94 -3.05 2.75
CA GLU A 245 27.38 -2.95 2.47
C GLU A 245 27.77 -3.82 1.27
N ALA A 246 27.29 -5.07 1.22
CA ALA A 246 27.49 -5.95 0.07
C ALA A 246 26.91 -5.36 -1.23
N ALA A 247 25.73 -4.75 -1.17
CA ALA A 247 25.12 -4.08 -2.32
C ALA A 247 25.93 -2.86 -2.78
N ILE A 248 26.47 -2.06 -1.87
CA ILE A 248 27.34 -0.91 -2.20
C ILE A 248 28.67 -1.38 -2.82
N ALA A 249 29.24 -2.47 -2.32
CA ALA A 249 30.47 -3.05 -2.83
C ALA A 249 30.29 -3.68 -4.23
N ALA A 250 29.09 -4.18 -4.53
CA ALA A 250 28.80 -4.81 -5.81
C ALA A 250 28.98 -3.84 -7.01
N PRO A 251 29.32 -4.34 -8.21
CA PRO A 251 29.31 -3.53 -9.41
C PRO A 251 27.87 -3.06 -9.71
N SER A 252 27.75 -1.85 -10.26
CA SER A 252 26.45 -1.33 -10.65
C SER A 252 25.86 -2.15 -11.79
N LEU A 253 24.61 -2.59 -11.63
CA LEU A 253 23.82 -3.16 -12.72
C LEU A 253 23.23 -2.08 -13.63
N VAL A 254 23.39 -0.79 -13.28
CA VAL A 254 22.86 0.34 -14.04
C VAL A 254 24.02 1.04 -14.75
N ASP A 255 24.30 0.63 -15.97
CA ASP A 255 25.24 1.32 -16.84
C ASP A 255 24.54 2.34 -17.76
N ALA A 256 25.32 3.22 -18.39
CA ALA A 256 24.80 4.23 -19.31
C ALA A 256 24.03 3.60 -20.49
N PHE A 257 24.37 2.38 -20.86
CA PHE A 257 23.76 1.67 -21.98
C PHE A 257 22.36 1.14 -21.60
N ILE A 258 22.22 0.45 -20.47
CA ILE A 258 20.96 0.00 -19.87
C ILE A 258 20.00 1.16 -19.64
N LEU A 259 20.49 2.29 -19.13
CA LEU A 259 19.66 3.48 -18.95
C LEU A 259 19.10 3.99 -20.27
N THR A 260 19.87 3.87 -21.34
CA THR A 260 19.41 4.35 -22.63
C THR A 260 18.40 3.40 -23.27
N ILE A 261 18.57 2.09 -23.11
CA ILE A 261 17.53 1.10 -23.44
C ILE A 261 16.22 1.44 -22.70
N LEU A 262 16.28 1.67 -21.38
CA LEU A 262 15.10 2.01 -20.59
C LEU A 262 14.45 3.34 -21.02
N LYS A 263 15.23 4.39 -21.32
CA LYS A 263 14.72 5.69 -21.80
C LYS A 263 14.06 5.58 -23.17
N LEU A 264 14.62 4.76 -24.05
CA LEU A 264 14.09 4.54 -25.39
C LEU A 264 12.73 3.82 -25.33
N ILE A 265 12.65 2.75 -24.55
CA ILE A 265 11.41 1.99 -24.39
C ILE A 265 10.36 2.83 -23.64
N ALA A 266 10.77 3.64 -22.66
CA ALA A 266 9.86 4.56 -21.97
C ALA A 266 9.25 5.60 -22.91
N SER A 267 10.03 6.14 -23.84
CA SER A 267 9.58 7.19 -24.76
C SER A 267 8.80 6.66 -25.96
N SER A 268 8.96 5.39 -26.32
CA SER A 268 8.29 4.81 -27.49
C SER A 268 7.93 3.34 -27.29
N PRO A 269 7.05 2.96 -26.33
CA PRO A 269 6.73 1.57 -25.99
C PRO A 269 5.82 0.93 -27.05
N LYS A 270 6.38 0.60 -28.22
CA LYS A 270 5.62 0.13 -29.39
C LYS A 270 6.07 -1.22 -29.91
N TYR A 271 7.20 -1.74 -29.43
CA TYR A 271 7.86 -2.87 -30.06
C TYR A 271 8.25 -3.96 -29.04
N GLY A 272 8.52 -5.17 -29.56
CA GLY A 272 9.05 -6.30 -28.78
C GLY A 272 10.58 -6.27 -28.69
N ILE A 273 11.14 -7.24 -27.96
CA ILE A 273 12.58 -7.37 -27.68
C ILE A 273 13.42 -7.33 -28.96
N GLN A 274 13.13 -8.22 -29.91
CA GLN A 274 13.92 -8.35 -31.14
C GLN A 274 13.88 -7.08 -32.00
N THR A 275 12.73 -6.40 -32.09
CA THR A 275 12.59 -5.17 -32.87
C THR A 275 13.41 -4.03 -32.26
N TYR A 276 13.43 -3.86 -30.93
CA TYR A 276 14.32 -2.88 -30.30
C TYR A 276 15.78 -3.26 -30.44
N ALA A 277 16.13 -4.54 -30.28
CA ALA A 277 17.50 -5.01 -30.43
C ALA A 277 18.03 -4.78 -31.86
N MET A 278 17.22 -5.07 -32.88
CA MET A 278 17.53 -4.75 -34.27
C MET A 278 17.61 -3.25 -34.51
N TRP A 279 16.67 -2.45 -33.98
CA TRP A 279 16.69 -1.00 -34.19
C TRP A 279 17.93 -0.35 -33.57
N LEU A 280 18.32 -0.78 -32.37
CA LEU A 280 19.53 -0.36 -31.67
C LEU A 280 20.81 -0.89 -32.36
N GLY A 281 20.86 -2.15 -32.76
CA GLY A 281 22.01 -2.72 -33.44
C GLY A 281 22.22 -2.17 -34.86
N ASN A 282 21.13 -1.97 -35.60
CA ASN A 282 21.16 -1.36 -36.94
C ASN A 282 21.31 0.16 -36.88
N SER A 283 21.19 0.80 -35.70
CA SER A 283 21.52 2.22 -35.54
C SER A 283 23.02 2.53 -35.68
N LYS A 284 23.86 1.50 -35.86
CA LYS A 284 25.22 1.60 -36.42
C LYS A 284 25.23 1.92 -37.92
N ALA A 285 24.16 1.66 -38.66
CA ALA A 285 24.00 2.05 -40.05
C ALA A 285 23.63 3.53 -40.13
N LYS A 286 24.24 4.26 -41.07
CA LYS A 286 24.08 5.72 -41.33
C LYS A 286 22.62 6.22 -41.48
N SER A 287 21.61 5.36 -41.48
CA SER A 287 20.21 5.70 -41.79
C SER A 287 19.40 6.33 -40.65
N LEU A 288 20.03 6.72 -39.53
CA LEU A 288 19.37 7.41 -38.41
C LEU A 288 19.89 8.83 -38.19
N ASP A 289 20.57 9.42 -39.18
CA ASP A 289 21.00 10.82 -39.11
C ASP A 289 19.83 11.82 -38.97
N ASP A 290 18.60 11.42 -39.34
CA ASP A 290 17.39 12.24 -39.18
C ASP A 290 16.68 12.09 -37.81
N LYS A 291 17.09 11.13 -36.98
CA LYS A 291 16.55 10.97 -35.61
C LYS A 291 17.68 11.24 -34.64
N LYS A 292 17.67 12.45 -34.05
CA LYS A 292 18.54 13.01 -33.00
C LYS A 292 18.98 12.03 -31.89
N LEU A 293 19.78 11.03 -32.25
CA LEU A 293 20.44 10.10 -31.33
C LEU A 293 21.80 10.71 -31.04
N ASP A 294 21.96 11.21 -29.81
CA ASP A 294 23.16 11.92 -29.34
C ASP A 294 24.44 11.12 -29.67
N LYS A 295 25.53 11.82 -30.02
CA LYS A 295 26.85 11.22 -30.28
C LYS A 295 27.32 10.33 -29.12
N LYS A 296 26.98 10.71 -27.88
CA LYS A 296 27.22 9.90 -26.68
C LYS A 296 26.49 8.55 -26.69
N PHE A 297 25.28 8.53 -27.24
CA PHE A 297 24.48 7.31 -27.36
C PHE A 297 25.05 6.37 -28.41
N ARG A 298 25.49 6.90 -29.55
CA ARG A 298 26.17 6.10 -30.59
C ARG A 298 27.47 5.48 -30.06
N ALA A 299 28.23 6.22 -29.24
CA ALA A 299 29.43 5.70 -28.59
C ALA A 299 29.13 4.55 -27.60
N ALA A 300 28.08 4.66 -26.78
CA ALA A 300 27.65 3.59 -25.86
C ALA A 300 27.17 2.31 -26.58
N LEU A 301 26.77 2.43 -27.85
CA LEU A 301 26.35 1.33 -28.72
C LEU A 301 27.51 0.68 -29.50
N GLY A 302 28.71 1.30 -29.52
CA GLY A 302 29.81 0.98 -30.43
C GLY A 302 30.16 -0.51 -30.50
N ASP A 303 30.24 -1.18 -29.35
CA ASP A 303 30.77 -2.54 -29.24
C ASP A 303 29.70 -3.64 -29.07
N ASN A 304 28.41 -3.28 -28.95
CA ASN A 304 27.34 -4.26 -28.67
C ASN A 304 26.73 -4.83 -29.97
N THR A 305 26.57 -6.15 -30.07
CA THR A 305 25.87 -6.85 -31.18
C THR A 305 24.35 -6.88 -30.95
N ILE A 306 23.53 -7.13 -31.98
CA ILE A 306 22.06 -7.29 -31.82
C ILE A 306 21.74 -8.32 -30.72
N ALA A 307 22.47 -9.44 -30.69
CA ALA A 307 22.33 -10.48 -29.66
C ALA A 307 22.68 -9.96 -28.26
N ALA A 308 23.78 -9.22 -28.10
CA ALA A 308 24.16 -8.63 -26.81
C ALA A 308 23.13 -7.58 -26.33
N ILE A 309 22.55 -6.81 -27.25
CA ILE A 309 21.52 -5.82 -26.94
C ILE A 309 20.22 -6.52 -26.52
N ALA A 310 19.82 -7.59 -27.22
CA ALA A 310 18.67 -8.40 -26.84
C ALA A 310 18.84 -8.99 -25.44
N ALA A 311 20.01 -9.56 -25.13
CA ALA A 311 20.33 -10.07 -23.80
C ALA A 311 20.25 -8.98 -22.70
N LYS A 312 20.69 -7.75 -22.98
CA LYS A 312 20.53 -6.63 -22.04
C LYS A 312 19.07 -6.24 -21.83
N ILE A 313 18.24 -6.29 -22.87
CA ILE A 313 16.78 -6.05 -22.75
C ILE A 313 16.13 -7.16 -21.92
N GLU A 314 16.52 -8.42 -22.14
CA GLU A 314 16.04 -9.57 -21.38
C GLU A 314 16.44 -9.49 -19.91
N ALA A 315 17.69 -9.12 -19.61
CA ALA A 315 18.13 -8.84 -18.24
C ALA A 315 17.26 -7.75 -17.57
N CYS A 316 16.91 -6.68 -18.30
CA CYS A 316 15.99 -5.66 -17.78
C CYS A 316 14.57 -6.19 -17.48
N ILE A 317 14.13 -7.26 -18.16
CA ILE A 317 12.86 -7.94 -17.88
C ILE A 317 13.00 -8.82 -16.63
N GLU A 318 14.11 -9.56 -16.48
CA GLU A 318 14.42 -10.36 -15.30
C GLU A 318 14.49 -9.49 -14.04
N TYR A 319 15.13 -8.32 -14.14
CA TYR A 319 15.16 -7.30 -13.08
C TYR A 319 13.80 -6.64 -12.83
N LYS A 320 12.75 -7.01 -13.59
CA LYS A 320 11.39 -6.47 -13.52
C LYS A 320 11.33 -4.97 -13.80
N TRP A 321 12.28 -4.43 -14.58
CA TRP A 321 12.29 -3.03 -15.01
C TRP A 321 11.47 -2.81 -16.27
N LEU A 322 11.51 -3.80 -17.14
CA LEU A 322 10.65 -3.94 -18.29
C LEU A 322 9.66 -5.07 -18.05
N LYS A 323 8.52 -5.01 -18.72
CA LYS A 323 7.60 -6.13 -18.84
C LYS A 323 7.10 -6.22 -20.26
N ILE A 324 6.81 -7.43 -20.70
CA ILE A 324 6.11 -7.67 -21.96
C ILE A 324 4.62 -7.54 -21.68
N THR A 325 3.93 -6.72 -22.47
CA THR A 325 2.49 -6.53 -22.44
C THR A 325 1.92 -6.70 -23.83
N ALA A 326 0.79 -7.39 -23.95
CA ALA A 326 0.06 -7.47 -25.21
C ALA A 326 -0.80 -6.22 -25.40
N VAL A 327 -0.75 -5.59 -26.58
CA VAL A 327 -1.56 -4.42 -26.92
C VAL A 327 -2.31 -4.65 -28.23
N GLY A 328 -3.58 -4.23 -28.26
CA GLY A 328 -4.47 -4.33 -29.42
C GLY A 328 -5.16 -5.69 -29.57
N THR A 329 -5.97 -5.81 -30.62
CA THR A 329 -6.76 -7.01 -30.98
C THR A 329 -5.91 -8.19 -31.46
N HIS A 330 -4.66 -7.95 -31.85
CA HIS A 330 -3.73 -8.95 -32.36
C HIS A 330 -2.68 -9.43 -31.34
N HIS A 331 -2.84 -9.07 -30.06
CA HIS A 331 -1.96 -9.49 -28.96
C HIS A 331 -0.45 -9.31 -29.21
N LEU A 332 -0.05 -8.23 -29.88
CA LEU A 332 1.37 -8.01 -30.19
C LEU A 332 2.17 -7.76 -28.90
N PRO A 333 3.29 -8.48 -28.67
CA PRO A 333 4.11 -8.31 -27.48
C PRO A 333 4.90 -7.01 -27.57
N VAL A 334 4.59 -6.09 -26.66
CA VAL A 334 5.23 -4.77 -26.56
C VAL A 334 5.91 -4.63 -25.21
N LEU A 335 7.12 -4.06 -25.20
CA LEU A 335 7.83 -3.74 -23.97
C LEU A 335 7.33 -2.43 -23.37
N VAL A 336 7.06 -2.46 -22.08
CA VAL A 336 6.72 -1.28 -21.29
C VAL A 336 7.55 -1.21 -20.02
N VAL A 337 7.90 0.01 -19.61
CA VAL A 337 8.66 0.24 -18.38
C VAL A 337 7.75 0.12 -17.16
N THR A 338 8.15 -0.72 -16.20
CA THR A 338 7.42 -0.95 -14.95
C THR A 338 7.58 0.23 -13.97
N ALA A 339 6.86 0.20 -12.85
CA ALA A 339 7.10 1.16 -11.77
C ALA A 339 8.55 1.13 -11.24
N LYS A 340 9.17 -0.06 -11.18
CA LYS A 340 10.59 -0.21 -10.80
C LYS A 340 11.52 0.39 -11.85
N GLY A 341 11.30 0.10 -13.14
CA GLY A 341 12.09 0.69 -14.22
C GLY A 341 11.95 2.22 -14.27
N LYS A 342 10.75 2.76 -14.01
CA LYS A 342 10.53 4.21 -13.88
C LYS A 342 11.26 4.82 -12.69
N LYS A 343 11.39 4.11 -11.57
CA LYS A 343 12.22 4.54 -10.44
C LYS A 343 13.68 4.62 -10.86
N VAL A 344 14.24 3.58 -11.48
CA VAL A 344 15.62 3.59 -12.01
C VAL A 344 15.82 4.77 -12.98
N LEU A 345 14.88 5.01 -13.90
CA LEU A 345 14.94 6.16 -14.82
C LEU A 345 14.86 7.53 -14.13
N LYS A 346 14.13 7.64 -13.01
CA LYS A 346 14.03 8.86 -12.20
C LYS A 346 15.27 9.07 -11.33
N LEU A 347 15.85 7.98 -10.83
CA LEU A 347 17.02 7.96 -9.94
C LEU A 347 18.33 8.18 -10.71
N VAL A 348 18.36 7.86 -12.01
CA VAL A 348 19.45 8.25 -12.93
C VAL A 348 19.05 9.35 -13.92
N LYS A 349 18.12 10.21 -13.50
CA LYS A 349 18.41 11.63 -13.76
C LYS A 349 19.73 11.90 -13.03
N PRO A 350 20.67 12.66 -13.62
CA PRO A 350 21.84 13.09 -12.85
C PRO A 350 21.28 13.57 -11.53
N THR A 351 21.83 13.05 -10.44
CA THR A 351 21.60 13.56 -9.10
C THR A 351 21.33 15.04 -9.28
N LYS A 352 20.11 15.49 -8.98
CA LYS A 352 19.98 16.89 -8.61
C LYS A 352 21.03 17.00 -7.53
N GLN A 353 22.11 17.74 -7.82
CA GLN A 353 23.06 18.18 -6.82
C GLN A 353 22.23 18.47 -5.59
N ALA A 354 22.48 17.69 -4.54
CA ALA A 354 21.79 17.70 -3.26
C ALA A 354 21.25 19.09 -3.01
N ALA A 355 19.91 19.29 -3.15
CA ALA A 355 19.24 20.59 -3.17
C ALA A 355 20.23 21.75 -3.03
N GLN A 356 21.01 22.02 -4.09
CA GLN A 356 21.85 23.21 -4.09
C GLN A 356 20.79 24.31 -4.06
N LEU A 357 20.66 24.98 -2.90
CA LEU A 357 20.37 26.41 -2.85
C LEU A 357 20.85 26.95 -4.16
N THR A 358 19.94 27.34 -5.06
CA THR A 358 20.26 27.65 -6.46
C THR A 358 21.48 28.55 -6.45
N VAL A 359 22.67 27.97 -6.64
CA VAL A 359 23.91 28.72 -6.52
C VAL A 359 23.93 29.47 -7.82
N ASN A 360 23.44 30.70 -7.75
CA ASN A 360 23.45 31.56 -8.91
C ASN A 360 24.92 31.84 -9.19
N ILE A 361 25.49 31.06 -10.10
CA ILE A 361 26.90 31.15 -10.51
C ILE A 361 27.24 32.50 -11.16
N HIS A 362 26.24 33.36 -11.32
CA HIS A 362 26.39 34.74 -11.78
C HIS A 362 26.08 35.78 -10.69
N SER A 363 25.84 35.34 -9.44
CA SER A 363 25.69 36.21 -8.27
C SER A 363 27.05 36.62 -7.70
N HIS A 364 27.10 37.79 -7.06
CA HIS A 364 28.32 38.27 -6.42
C HIS A 364 28.76 37.34 -5.26
N LEU A 365 27.81 36.81 -4.48
CA LEU A 365 28.07 35.90 -3.35
C LEU A 365 28.78 34.62 -3.78
N TYR A 366 28.38 34.05 -4.92
CA TYR A 366 29.05 32.86 -5.46
C TYR A 366 30.53 33.15 -5.77
N TRP A 367 30.82 34.25 -6.46
CA TRP A 367 32.19 34.57 -6.85
C TRP A 367 33.06 35.00 -5.66
N LEU A 368 32.48 35.62 -4.63
CA LEU A 368 33.18 35.87 -3.37
C LEU A 368 33.68 34.56 -2.75
N ASP A 369 32.80 33.56 -2.60
CA ASP A 369 33.17 32.27 -2.02
C ASP A 369 34.19 31.50 -2.88
N GLN A 370 34.01 31.48 -4.20
CA GLN A 370 34.93 30.78 -5.11
C GLN A 370 36.32 31.42 -5.16
N ILE A 371 36.41 32.76 -5.21
CA ILE A 371 37.70 33.47 -5.21
C ILE A 371 38.39 33.34 -3.84
N GLN A 372 37.64 33.26 -2.76
CA GLN A 372 38.19 33.01 -1.43
C GLN A 372 38.83 31.62 -1.31
N GLN A 373 38.30 30.60 -2.02
CA GLN A 373 38.75 29.22 -1.93
C GLN A 373 39.83 28.84 -2.96
N GLU A 374 39.80 29.41 -4.17
CA GLU A 374 40.66 28.99 -5.30
C GLU A 374 41.55 30.12 -5.85
N GLU A 375 41.63 31.24 -5.12
CA GLU A 375 42.36 32.49 -5.40
C GLU A 375 42.45 32.81 -6.91
N GLN A 376 43.45 32.30 -7.65
CA GLN A 376 43.74 32.74 -9.02
C GLN A 376 42.86 32.11 -10.10
N THR A 377 42.48 30.83 -9.95
CA THR A 377 41.76 30.09 -11.01
C THR A 377 40.31 30.54 -11.10
N ALA A 378 39.65 30.72 -9.95
CA ALA A 378 38.28 31.23 -9.88
C ALA A 378 38.17 32.65 -10.44
N TYR A 379 39.16 33.51 -10.18
CA TYR A 379 39.18 34.87 -10.73
C TYR A 379 39.32 34.90 -12.25
N VAL A 380 40.19 34.05 -12.82
CA VAL A 380 40.30 33.91 -14.29
C VAL A 380 39.00 33.39 -14.90
N ASN A 381 38.33 32.45 -14.24
CA ASN A 381 37.03 31.93 -14.68
C ASN A 381 35.93 32.99 -14.61
N PHE A 382 35.89 33.80 -13.55
CA PHE A 382 35.01 34.96 -13.42
C PHE A 382 35.21 35.94 -14.59
N LEU A 383 36.46 36.32 -14.89
CA LEU A 383 36.81 37.21 -16.01
C LEU A 383 36.53 36.61 -17.40
N ASN A 384 36.38 35.29 -17.51
CA ASN A 384 36.05 34.63 -18.76
C ASN A 384 34.54 34.34 -18.91
N SER A 385 33.73 34.60 -17.88
CA SER A 385 32.27 34.44 -17.88
C SER A 385 31.56 35.74 -18.31
N PRO A 386 31.00 35.81 -19.55
CA PRO A 386 30.40 37.06 -20.04
C PRO A 386 29.19 37.52 -19.21
N GLN A 387 28.42 36.58 -18.68
CA GLN A 387 27.22 36.87 -17.89
C GLN A 387 27.57 37.32 -16.46
N SER A 388 28.61 36.75 -15.85
CA SER A 388 29.11 37.20 -14.55
C SER A 388 29.65 38.63 -14.64
N ILE A 389 30.35 38.95 -15.72
CA ILE A 389 30.88 40.31 -15.97
C ILE A 389 29.75 41.30 -16.26
N ALA A 390 28.77 40.92 -17.08
CA ALA A 390 27.61 41.77 -17.35
C ALA A 390 26.87 42.14 -16.05
N ASN A 391 26.77 41.20 -15.11
CA ASN A 391 26.07 41.42 -13.84
C ASN A 391 26.75 42.42 -12.91
N ILE A 392 28.05 42.71 -13.07
CA ILE A 392 28.76 43.72 -12.27
C ILE A 392 28.11 45.11 -12.46
N ALA A 393 27.53 45.38 -13.63
CA ALA A 393 26.81 46.63 -13.86
C ALA A 393 25.63 46.82 -12.90
N ASN A 394 25.07 45.72 -12.38
CA ASN A 394 23.90 45.70 -11.51
C ASN A 394 24.25 45.52 -10.02
N TRP A 395 25.54 45.41 -9.68
CA TRP A 395 25.96 45.24 -8.28
C TRP A 395 25.86 46.55 -7.50
N SER A 396 25.56 46.46 -6.20
CA SER A 396 25.64 47.59 -5.29
C SER A 396 27.09 48.03 -5.08
N GLN A 397 27.29 49.22 -4.54
CA GLN A 397 28.64 49.69 -4.24
C GLN A 397 29.32 48.84 -3.16
N ASP A 398 28.56 48.37 -2.17
CA ASP A 398 29.07 47.50 -1.10
C ASP A 398 29.52 46.14 -1.66
N GLU A 399 28.78 45.58 -2.62
CA GLU A 399 29.15 44.33 -3.30
C GLU A 399 30.44 44.47 -4.12
N VAL A 400 30.61 45.61 -4.79
CA VAL A 400 31.83 45.97 -5.53
C VAL A 400 33.03 46.11 -4.59
N VAL A 401 32.87 46.80 -3.46
CA VAL A 401 33.94 47.00 -2.47
C VAL A 401 34.32 45.67 -1.81
N ALA A 402 33.35 44.82 -1.49
CA ALA A 402 33.59 43.51 -0.90
C ALA A 402 34.47 42.63 -1.79
N ILE A 403 34.18 42.57 -3.10
CA ILE A 403 34.99 41.77 -4.02
C ILE A 403 36.36 42.42 -4.29
N GLN A 404 36.46 43.74 -4.37
CA GLN A 404 37.73 44.45 -4.52
C GLN A 404 38.65 44.17 -3.33
N ARG A 405 38.11 44.21 -2.11
CA ARG A 405 38.84 43.88 -0.89
C ARG A 405 39.34 42.45 -0.93
N LEU A 406 38.48 41.49 -1.26
CA LEU A 406 38.87 40.09 -1.39
C LEU A 406 39.98 39.90 -2.45
N LEU A 407 39.86 40.56 -3.62
CA LEU A 407 40.86 40.49 -4.67
C LEU A 407 42.19 41.14 -4.25
N ASN A 408 42.16 42.26 -3.53
CA ASN A 408 43.37 42.89 -2.98
C ASN A 408 44.05 42.02 -1.92
N GLU A 409 43.27 41.32 -1.09
CA GLU A 409 43.78 40.42 -0.05
C GLU A 409 44.34 39.11 -0.63
N ARG A 410 43.70 38.56 -1.66
CA ARG A 410 43.97 37.21 -2.18
C ARG A 410 44.80 37.17 -3.46
N LEU A 411 44.77 38.23 -4.27
CA LEU A 411 45.36 38.22 -5.60
C LEU A 411 46.19 39.48 -5.89
N LYS A 412 47.51 39.37 -5.73
CA LYS A 412 48.42 40.45 -6.12
C LYS A 412 48.28 40.74 -7.63
N ALA A 413 48.18 42.04 -7.95
CA ALA A 413 48.10 42.54 -9.33
C ALA A 413 46.89 42.02 -10.15
N TRP A 414 45.78 41.63 -9.51
CA TRP A 414 44.55 41.20 -10.21
C TRP A 414 44.04 42.24 -11.23
N GLN A 415 44.24 43.53 -10.94
CA GLN A 415 43.85 44.65 -11.80
C GLN A 415 44.54 44.60 -13.17
N VAL A 416 45.74 44.00 -13.29
CA VAL A 416 46.44 43.87 -14.57
C VAL A 416 45.64 43.02 -15.54
N LEU A 417 45.05 41.91 -15.09
CA LEU A 417 44.23 41.03 -15.92
C LEU A 417 42.90 41.68 -16.30
N ALA A 418 42.26 42.40 -15.38
CA ALA A 418 41.05 43.14 -15.66
C ALA A 418 41.29 44.28 -16.69
N ASN A 419 42.35 45.07 -16.51
CA ASN A 419 42.76 46.12 -17.45
C ASN A 419 43.16 45.57 -18.81
N TRP A 420 43.81 44.40 -18.85
CA TRP A 420 44.12 43.73 -20.11
C TRP A 420 42.85 43.29 -20.86
N LYS A 421 41.84 42.73 -20.16
CA LYS A 421 40.54 42.38 -20.78
C LYS A 421 39.78 43.61 -21.27
N LEU A 422 39.79 44.70 -20.47
CA LEU A 422 39.19 45.98 -20.83
C LEU A 422 39.84 46.59 -22.07
N SER A 423 41.17 46.58 -22.18
CA SER A 423 41.87 47.13 -23.34
C SER A 423 41.66 46.29 -24.62
N LYS A 424 41.56 44.96 -24.51
CA LYS A 424 41.32 44.07 -25.66
C LYS A 424 39.89 44.14 -26.20
N HIS A 425 38.89 44.30 -25.34
CA HIS A 425 37.48 44.27 -25.72
C HIS A 425 36.64 45.26 -24.89
N PRO A 426 36.82 46.59 -25.09
CA PRO A 426 36.29 47.62 -24.19
C PRO A 426 34.76 47.63 -24.08
N ILE A 427 34.05 47.32 -25.18
CA ILE A 427 32.58 47.27 -25.19
C ILE A 427 32.05 46.08 -24.37
N LYS A 428 32.65 44.90 -24.55
CA LYS A 428 32.21 43.65 -23.89
C LYS A 428 32.50 43.64 -22.40
N TYR A 429 33.60 44.27 -21.99
CA TYR A 429 34.09 44.24 -20.61
C TYR A 429 33.89 45.55 -19.85
N LYS A 430 33.17 46.54 -20.42
CA LYS A 430 32.86 47.83 -19.78
C LYS A 430 32.44 47.72 -18.29
N PRO A 431 31.61 46.74 -17.87
CA PRO A 431 31.26 46.60 -16.45
C PRO A 431 32.45 46.37 -15.49
N LEU A 432 33.58 45.84 -15.96
CA LEU A 432 34.79 45.66 -15.15
C LEU A 432 35.41 46.99 -14.70
N GLN A 433 35.10 48.12 -15.34
CA GLN A 433 35.56 49.44 -14.90
C GLN A 433 35.07 49.80 -13.49
N ARG A 434 33.99 49.16 -13.01
CA ARG A 434 33.54 49.36 -11.62
C ARG A 434 34.45 48.67 -10.61
N LEU A 435 35.23 47.67 -11.03
CA LEU A 435 36.17 46.95 -10.18
C LEU A 435 37.57 47.60 -10.21
N VAL A 436 38.00 48.17 -11.33
CA VAL A 436 39.41 48.61 -11.50
C VAL A 436 39.64 50.07 -11.12
#